data_AF-A0A6M0AH31-F1
#
_entry.id   AF-A0A6M0AH31-F1
#
_cell.length_a   1.000
_cell.length_b   1.000
_cell.length_c   1.000
_cell.angle_alpha   90.00
_cell.angle_beta   90.00
_cell.angle_gamma   90.00
#
_symmetry.space_group_name_H-M   'P 1'
#
loop_
_entity.id
_entity.type
_entity.pdbx_description
1 polymer ?
#
loop_
_entity_poly.entity_id
_entity_poly.type
_entity_poly.pdbx_seq_one_letter_code
_entity_poly.pdbx_strand_id
1 'polypeptide(L)'
;MKSLRTLANSKVKQGDYSSAIALLTQLINLNPTSALDYNNRGLLYFQSGQPYKALFDYNQALRIDPTLDSAYNNRANYYASVGQLAEALTDYEQAIDINPGNIRTWINQGITFRELGLYDLALENLDMALMLGCLEDHVYAQRGRTYHLRGDWNCAISDYQKALKWLPKSGSSDSLREKVENWINDLLKPLRA
;
A
#
# COMPACT_ATOMS: atom_id res chain seq x y z
N MET A 1 0.09 -14.13 24.68
CA MET A 1 0.48 -13.71 23.31
C MET A 1 -0.73 -13.41 22.41
N LYS A 2 -1.66 -14.35 22.16
CA LYS A 2 -2.87 -14.08 21.33
C LYS A 2 -3.74 -12.92 21.84
N SER A 3 -3.84 -12.70 23.16
CA SER A 3 -4.64 -11.58 23.72
C SER A 3 -4.05 -10.20 23.42
N LEU A 4 -2.73 -10.03 23.56
CA LEU A 4 -2.04 -8.75 23.32
C LEU A 4 -2.10 -8.34 21.85
N ARG A 5 -1.92 -9.28 20.93
CA ARG A 5 -1.99 -9.00 19.48
C ARG A 5 -3.41 -8.60 19.06
N THR A 6 -4.43 -9.30 19.55
CA THR A 6 -5.82 -8.93 19.33
C THR A 6 -6.15 -7.56 19.91
N LEU A 7 -5.62 -7.24 21.10
CA LEU A 7 -5.79 -5.94 21.72
C LEU A 7 -5.11 -4.82 20.93
N ALA A 8 -3.87 -5.05 20.45
CA ALA A 8 -3.17 -4.09 19.59
C ALA A 8 -3.99 -3.80 18.31
N ASN A 9 -4.52 -4.84 17.66
CA ASN A 9 -5.39 -4.68 16.49
C ASN A 9 -6.70 -3.93 16.82
N SER A 10 -7.26 -4.15 18.01
CA SER A 10 -8.44 -3.40 18.48
C SER A 10 -8.12 -1.92 18.66
N LYS A 11 -6.95 -1.59 19.22
CA LYS A 11 -6.46 -0.21 19.37
C LYS A 11 -6.21 0.48 18.04
N VAL A 12 -5.64 -0.23 17.06
CA VAL A 12 -5.52 0.26 15.67
C VAL A 12 -6.87 0.62 15.08
N LYS A 13 -7.90 -0.22 15.25
CA LYS A 13 -9.26 0.07 14.77
C LYS A 13 -9.90 1.29 15.43
N GLN A 14 -9.46 1.65 16.64
CA GLN A 14 -9.91 2.84 17.36
C GLN A 14 -9.09 4.09 16.99
N GLY A 15 -8.07 3.97 16.14
CA GLY A 15 -7.12 5.04 15.83
C GLY A 15 -6.09 5.33 16.93
N ASP A 16 -6.07 4.53 18.00
CA ASP A 16 -5.15 4.69 19.13
C ASP A 16 -3.81 3.98 18.81
N TYR A 17 -3.05 4.59 17.90
CA TYR A 17 -1.74 4.07 17.48
C TYR A 17 -0.73 4.04 18.63
N SER A 18 -0.78 5.00 19.55
CA SER A 18 0.07 5.04 20.75
C SER A 18 -0.06 3.76 21.59
N SER A 19 -1.29 3.37 21.95
CA SER A 19 -1.52 2.17 22.75
C SER A 19 -1.17 0.90 21.98
N ALA A 20 -1.47 0.85 20.68
CA ALA A 20 -1.12 -0.29 19.85
C ALA A 20 0.40 -0.50 19.74
N ILE A 21 1.18 0.58 19.58
CA ILE A 21 2.65 0.56 19.57
C ILE A 21 3.20 0.09 20.93
N ALA A 22 2.62 0.56 22.04
CA ALA A 22 3.03 0.12 23.37
C ALA A 22 2.81 -1.39 23.57
N LEU A 23 1.67 -1.92 23.11
CA LEU A 23 1.37 -3.35 23.17
C LEU A 23 2.31 -4.19 22.29
N LEU A 24 2.64 -3.73 21.08
CA LEU A 24 3.63 -4.40 20.23
C LEU A 24 5.03 -4.35 20.84
N THR A 25 5.37 -3.27 21.54
CA THR A 25 6.64 -3.17 22.28
C THR A 25 6.70 -4.18 23.42
N GLN A 26 5.61 -4.39 24.15
CA GLN A 26 5.53 -5.46 25.14
C GLN A 26 5.68 -6.85 24.51
N LEU A 27 5.07 -7.10 23.34
CA LEU A 27 5.24 -8.36 22.61
C LEU A 27 6.69 -8.58 22.19
N ILE A 28 7.38 -7.56 21.68
CA ILE A 28 8.79 -7.62 21.30
C ILE A 28 9.67 -7.87 22.53
N ASN A 29 9.39 -7.24 23.67
CA ASN A 29 10.15 -7.49 24.90
C ASN A 29 10.00 -8.94 25.40
N LEU A 30 8.83 -9.55 25.19
CA LEU A 30 8.57 -10.96 25.53
C LEU A 30 9.19 -11.93 24.51
N ASN A 31 9.28 -11.53 23.24
CA ASN A 31 9.90 -12.31 22.17
C ASN A 31 10.70 -11.41 21.21
N PRO A 32 11.98 -11.14 21.51
CA PRO A 32 12.81 -10.23 20.72
C PRO A 32 13.18 -10.74 19.33
N THR A 33 12.84 -11.99 18.99
CA THR A 33 13.09 -12.58 17.67
C THR A 33 11.81 -12.71 16.84
N SER A 34 10.78 -11.92 17.15
CA SER A 34 9.53 -11.90 16.39
C SER A 34 9.58 -10.89 15.25
N ALA A 35 10.00 -11.32 14.06
CA ALA A 35 10.04 -10.47 12.86
C ALA A 35 8.67 -9.82 12.55
N LEU A 36 7.58 -10.57 12.74
CA LEU A 36 6.22 -10.08 12.55
C LEU A 36 5.86 -8.93 13.50
N ASP A 37 6.26 -8.99 14.78
CA ASP A 37 5.91 -7.93 15.73
C ASP A 37 6.72 -6.65 15.46
N TYR A 38 7.98 -6.78 15.02
CA TYR A 38 8.75 -5.64 14.50
C TYR A 38 8.09 -5.05 13.25
N ASN A 39 7.77 -5.85 12.24
CA ASN A 39 7.12 -5.37 11.02
C ASN A 39 5.79 -4.63 11.31
N ASN A 40 4.95 -5.22 12.18
CA ASN A 40 3.68 -4.62 12.57
C ASN A 40 3.88 -3.30 13.32
N ARG A 41 4.87 -3.21 14.22
CA ARG A 41 5.16 -1.96 14.94
C ARG A 41 5.72 -0.90 14.00
N GLY A 42 6.57 -1.31 13.07
CA GLY A 42 7.07 -0.45 12.00
C GLY A 42 5.94 0.15 11.16
N LEU A 43 4.95 -0.66 10.77
CA LEU A 43 3.74 -0.19 10.08
C LEU A 43 2.99 0.88 10.86
N LEU A 44 2.82 0.70 12.17
CA LEU A 44 2.16 1.71 13.00
C LEU A 44 3.00 2.98 13.18
N TYR A 45 4.32 2.86 13.27
CA TYR A 45 5.20 4.02 13.26
C TYR A 45 5.07 4.80 11.95
N PHE A 46 5.02 4.12 10.81
CA PHE A 46 4.84 4.76 9.51
C PHE A 46 3.50 5.49 9.43
N GLN A 47 2.40 4.82 9.80
CA GLN A 47 1.04 5.40 9.81
C GLN A 47 0.86 6.56 10.80
N SER A 48 1.66 6.60 11.87
CA SER A 48 1.65 7.69 12.86
C SER A 48 2.67 8.80 12.59
N GLY A 49 3.27 8.84 11.39
CA GLY A 49 4.19 9.91 11.00
C GLY A 49 5.58 9.81 11.63
N GLN A 50 6.02 8.61 12.01
CA GLN A 50 7.34 8.34 12.60
C GLN A 50 8.21 7.46 11.66
N PRO A 51 8.54 7.95 10.45
CA PRO A 51 9.08 7.11 9.37
C PRO A 51 10.46 6.51 9.70
N TYR A 52 11.33 7.22 10.44
CA TYR A 52 12.63 6.66 10.85
C TYR A 52 12.52 5.48 11.82
N LYS A 53 11.55 5.51 12.73
CA LYS A 53 11.29 4.36 13.63
C LYS A 53 10.70 3.18 12.84
N ALA A 54 9.89 3.47 11.83
CA ALA A 54 9.38 2.46 10.92
C ALA A 54 10.51 1.74 10.17
N LEU A 55 11.41 2.49 9.54
CA LEU A 55 12.57 1.93 8.83
C LEU A 55 13.44 1.07 9.75
N PHE A 56 13.71 1.52 10.98
CA PHE A 56 14.46 0.73 11.95
C PHE A 56 13.79 -0.63 12.21
N ASP A 57 12.48 -0.63 12.48
CA ASP A 57 11.73 -1.85 12.76
C ASP A 57 11.64 -2.77 11.54
N TYR A 58 11.47 -2.24 10.32
CA TYR A 58 11.50 -3.06 9.10
C TYR A 58 12.86 -3.73 8.90
N ASN A 59 13.95 -3.00 9.12
CA ASN A 59 15.30 -3.55 9.05
C ASN A 59 15.54 -4.63 10.12
N GLN A 60 15.03 -4.45 11.34
CA GLN A 60 15.10 -5.50 12.36
C GLN A 60 14.28 -6.72 11.98
N ALA A 61 13.07 -6.54 11.44
CA ALA A 61 12.24 -7.64 10.96
C ALA A 61 12.96 -8.47 9.89
N LEU A 62 13.57 -7.82 8.89
CA LEU A 62 14.30 -8.47 7.80
C LEU A 62 15.63 -9.10 8.25
N ARG A 63 16.26 -8.55 9.30
CA ARG A 63 17.43 -9.19 9.93
C ARG A 63 17.08 -10.49 10.63
N ILE A 64 15.90 -10.56 11.24
CA ILE A 64 15.40 -11.74 11.95
C ILE A 64 14.85 -12.77 10.97
N ASP A 65 14.07 -12.33 9.98
CA ASP A 65 13.48 -13.16 8.94
C ASP A 65 13.65 -12.50 7.57
N PRO A 66 14.69 -12.90 6.81
CA PRO A 66 14.93 -12.41 5.46
C PRO A 66 13.90 -12.87 4.42
N THR A 67 12.92 -13.69 4.81
CA THR A 67 11.85 -14.20 3.94
C THR A 67 10.50 -13.57 4.25
N LEU A 68 10.46 -12.51 5.06
CA LEU A 68 9.21 -11.82 5.38
C LEU A 68 8.83 -10.80 4.30
N ASP A 69 8.08 -11.24 3.29
CA ASP A 69 7.59 -10.43 2.15
C ASP A 69 6.94 -9.11 2.60
N SER A 70 6.11 -9.16 3.65
CA SER A 70 5.41 -7.97 4.14
C SER A 70 6.36 -6.90 4.69
N ALA A 71 7.53 -7.27 5.22
CA ALA A 71 8.51 -6.31 5.70
C ALA A 71 9.27 -5.64 4.55
N TYR A 72 9.60 -6.38 3.48
CA TYR A 72 10.10 -5.78 2.24
C TYR A 72 9.08 -4.82 1.62
N ASN A 73 7.82 -5.24 1.46
CA ASN A 73 6.76 -4.36 0.96
C ASN A 73 6.61 -3.08 1.80
N ASN A 74 6.67 -3.19 3.12
CA ASN A 74 6.50 -2.03 3.99
C ASN A 74 7.74 -1.11 3.97
N ARG A 75 8.95 -1.66 3.86
CA ARG A 75 10.18 -0.87 3.69
C ARG A 75 10.24 -0.20 2.31
N ALA A 76 9.79 -0.87 1.27
CA ALA A 76 9.60 -0.28 -0.06
C ALA A 76 8.65 0.92 -0.02
N ASN A 77 7.51 0.80 0.68
CA ASN A 77 6.58 1.93 0.89
C ASN A 77 7.24 3.11 1.60
N TYR A 78 8.11 2.84 2.59
CA TYR A 78 8.93 3.88 3.21
C TYR A 78 9.82 4.57 2.16
N TYR A 79 10.61 3.81 1.39
CA TYR A 79 11.52 4.36 0.38
C TYR A 79 10.77 5.17 -0.68
N ALA A 80 9.64 4.67 -1.17
CA ALA A 80 8.77 5.38 -2.10
C ALA A 80 8.30 6.72 -1.52
N SER A 81 7.87 6.75 -0.25
CA SER A 81 7.39 7.97 0.41
C SER A 81 8.44 9.06 0.60
N VAL A 82 9.73 8.70 0.59
CA VAL A 82 10.87 9.63 0.68
C VAL A 82 11.55 9.87 -0.67
N GLY A 83 10.94 9.40 -1.78
CA GLY A 83 11.43 9.60 -3.15
C GLY A 83 12.57 8.68 -3.57
N GLN A 84 12.94 7.69 -2.75
CA GLN A 84 13.94 6.67 -3.06
C GLN A 84 13.30 5.54 -3.87
N LEU A 85 12.89 5.86 -5.11
CA LEU A 85 12.05 4.97 -5.91
C LEU A 85 12.79 3.70 -6.38
N ALA A 86 14.10 3.78 -6.62
CA ALA A 86 14.89 2.61 -7.05
C ALA A 86 15.04 1.57 -5.92
N GLU A 87 15.30 2.04 -4.70
CA GLU A 87 15.34 1.22 -3.49
C GLU A 87 13.97 0.62 -3.19
N ALA A 88 12.89 1.39 -3.39
CA ALA A 88 11.54 0.88 -3.27
C ALA A 88 11.26 -0.27 -4.26
N LEU A 89 11.61 -0.10 -5.53
CA LEU A 89 11.44 -1.14 -6.56
C LEU A 89 12.21 -2.42 -6.21
N THR A 90 13.45 -2.29 -5.75
CA THR A 90 14.28 -3.44 -5.32
C THR A 90 13.60 -4.24 -4.21
N ASP A 91 13.06 -3.56 -3.19
CA ASP A 91 12.35 -4.23 -2.10
C ASP A 91 11.00 -4.81 -2.55
N TYR A 92 10.27 -4.15 -3.47
CA TYR A 92 9.04 -4.72 -4.04
C TYR A 92 9.31 -5.99 -4.83
N GLU A 93 10.37 -6.02 -5.65
CA GLU A 93 10.81 -7.22 -6.39
C GLU A 93 11.11 -8.36 -5.41
N GLN A 94 11.89 -8.09 -4.36
CA GLN A 94 12.20 -9.10 -3.36
C GLN A 94 10.95 -9.63 -2.64
N ALA A 95 9.96 -8.76 -2.35
CA ALA A 95 8.68 -9.17 -1.77
C ALA A 95 7.85 -10.05 -2.72
N ILE A 96 7.83 -9.73 -4.01
CA ILE A 96 7.14 -10.51 -5.06
C ILE A 96 7.80 -11.88 -5.24
N ASP A 97 9.13 -11.93 -5.28
CA ASP A 97 9.88 -13.20 -5.42
C ASP A 97 9.60 -14.15 -4.26
N ILE A 98 9.49 -13.61 -3.04
CA ILE A 98 9.15 -14.38 -1.84
C ILE A 98 7.68 -14.82 -1.85
N ASN A 99 6.77 -13.90 -2.17
CA ASN A 99 5.33 -14.12 -2.12
C ASN A 99 4.61 -13.40 -3.28
N PRO A 100 4.47 -14.06 -4.44
CA PRO A 100 3.78 -13.46 -5.58
C PRO A 100 2.28 -13.28 -5.35
N GLY A 101 1.71 -13.88 -4.29
CA GLY A 101 0.32 -13.70 -3.89
C GLY A 101 0.06 -12.41 -3.09
N ASN A 102 1.10 -11.64 -2.74
CA ASN A 102 0.91 -10.37 -2.03
C ASN A 102 0.44 -9.27 -3.00
N ILE A 103 -0.88 -9.17 -3.18
CA ILE A 103 -1.50 -8.20 -4.07
C ILE A 103 -1.12 -6.73 -3.78
N ARG A 104 -0.86 -6.39 -2.51
CA ARG A 104 -0.48 -5.02 -2.15
C ARG A 104 0.87 -4.65 -2.75
N THR A 105 1.79 -5.61 -2.85
CA THR A 105 3.12 -5.40 -3.42
C THR A 105 3.03 -5.06 -4.90
N TRP A 106 2.25 -5.82 -5.67
CA TRP A 106 1.96 -5.51 -7.08
C TRP A 106 1.33 -4.12 -7.27
N ILE A 107 0.33 -3.77 -6.45
CA ILE A 107 -0.29 -2.44 -6.52
C ILE A 107 0.72 -1.34 -6.23
N ASN A 108 1.51 -1.48 -5.15
CA ASN A 108 2.45 -0.46 -4.73
C ASN A 108 3.60 -0.30 -5.75
N GLN A 109 4.13 -1.40 -6.27
CA GLN A 109 5.16 -1.37 -7.32
C GLN A 109 4.62 -0.72 -8.60
N GLY A 110 3.38 -1.04 -9.01
CA GLY A 110 2.74 -0.39 -10.14
C GLY A 110 2.54 1.11 -9.95
N ILE A 111 2.20 1.55 -8.73
CA ILE A 111 2.12 2.98 -8.39
C ILE A 111 3.51 3.64 -8.51
N THR A 112 4.56 3.00 -8.01
CA THR A 112 5.94 3.52 -8.11
C THR A 112 6.43 3.59 -9.55
N PHE A 113 6.15 2.60 -10.39
CA PHE A 113 6.46 2.67 -11.82
C PHE A 113 5.74 3.83 -12.50
N ARG A 114 4.47 4.09 -12.15
CA ARG A 114 3.71 5.23 -12.67
C ARG A 114 4.33 6.56 -12.25
N GLU A 115 4.82 6.68 -11.02
CA GLU A 115 5.54 7.89 -10.56
C GLU A 115 6.83 8.15 -11.34
N LEU A 116 7.49 7.10 -11.83
CA LEU A 116 8.63 7.18 -12.74
C LEU A 116 8.23 7.42 -14.22
N GLY A 117 6.93 7.51 -14.53
CA GLY A 117 6.43 7.62 -15.91
C GLY A 117 6.51 6.33 -16.71
N LEU A 118 6.83 5.19 -16.07
CA LEU A 118 6.93 3.87 -16.68
C LEU A 118 5.55 3.22 -16.72
N TYR A 119 4.66 3.78 -17.53
CA TYR A 119 3.24 3.43 -17.50
C TYR A 119 2.93 2.00 -17.94
N ASP A 120 3.70 1.42 -18.86
CA ASP A 120 3.48 0.04 -19.32
C ASP A 120 3.75 -0.97 -18.19
N LEU A 121 4.90 -0.84 -17.52
CA LEU A 121 5.25 -1.65 -16.35
C LEU A 121 4.23 -1.46 -15.21
N ALA A 122 3.74 -0.23 -15.02
CA ALA A 122 2.71 0.05 -14.03
C ALA A 122 1.39 -0.69 -14.35
N LEU A 123 0.99 -0.76 -15.62
CA LEU A 123 -0.22 -1.47 -16.03
C LEU A 123 -0.05 -2.98 -15.92
N GLU A 124 1.10 -3.55 -16.31
CA GLU A 124 1.39 -4.97 -16.14
C GLU A 124 1.26 -5.40 -14.67
N ASN A 125 1.82 -4.60 -13.75
CA ASN A 125 1.70 -4.82 -12.31
C ASN A 125 0.25 -4.81 -11.83
N LEU A 126 -0.54 -3.86 -12.32
CA LEU A 126 -1.95 -3.73 -11.93
C LEU A 126 -2.83 -4.81 -12.56
N ASP A 127 -2.47 -5.30 -13.75
CA ASP A 127 -3.11 -6.45 -14.37
C ASP A 127 -2.81 -7.74 -13.59
N MET A 128 -1.56 -7.93 -13.14
CA MET A 128 -1.22 -9.02 -12.24
C MET A 128 -1.99 -8.94 -10.92
N ALA A 129 -2.11 -7.75 -10.32
CA ALA A 129 -2.92 -7.55 -9.13
C ALA A 129 -4.40 -7.90 -9.37
N LEU A 130 -4.96 -7.54 -10.54
CA LEU A 130 -6.34 -7.86 -10.89
C LEU A 130 -6.55 -9.37 -11.07
N MET A 131 -5.57 -10.08 -11.65
CA MET A 131 -5.63 -11.55 -11.80
C MET A 131 -5.69 -12.28 -10.46
N LEU A 132 -5.16 -11.70 -9.37
CA LEU A 132 -5.26 -12.25 -8.02
C LEU A 132 -6.67 -12.09 -7.40
N GLY A 133 -7.55 -11.28 -7.99
CA GLY A 133 -9.00 -11.24 -7.68
C GLY A 133 -9.40 -10.62 -6.35
N CYS A 134 -8.51 -9.86 -5.69
CA CYS A 134 -8.78 -9.14 -4.45
C CYS A 134 -8.62 -7.63 -4.64
N LEU A 135 -9.22 -6.79 -3.78
CA LEU A 135 -9.10 -5.33 -3.85
C LEU A 135 -9.37 -4.74 -5.25
N GLU A 136 -10.25 -5.36 -6.05
CA GLU A 136 -10.42 -5.01 -7.46
C GLU A 136 -10.78 -3.55 -7.66
N ASP A 137 -11.60 -2.98 -6.78
CA ASP A 137 -11.98 -1.58 -6.76
C ASP A 137 -10.77 -0.64 -6.64
N HIS A 138 -9.80 -1.00 -5.78
CA HIS A 138 -8.54 -0.27 -5.64
C HIS A 138 -7.65 -0.45 -6.87
N VAL A 139 -7.57 -1.67 -7.42
CA VAL A 139 -6.78 -1.96 -8.62
C VAL A 139 -7.32 -1.17 -9.81
N TYR A 140 -8.63 -1.19 -10.05
CA TYR A 140 -9.27 -0.38 -11.10
C TYR A 140 -9.04 1.12 -10.90
N ALA A 141 -9.10 1.63 -9.66
CA ALA A 141 -8.81 3.03 -9.39
C ALA A 141 -7.36 3.40 -9.80
N GLN A 142 -6.40 2.57 -9.43
CA GLN A 142 -4.99 2.79 -9.76
C GLN A 142 -4.72 2.62 -11.26
N ARG A 143 -5.29 1.60 -11.90
CA ARG A 143 -5.10 1.31 -13.33
C ARG A 143 -5.75 2.39 -14.20
N GLY A 144 -6.94 2.85 -13.82
CA GLY A 144 -7.58 4.01 -14.45
C GLY A 144 -6.72 5.27 -14.34
N ARG A 145 -6.06 5.50 -13.19
CA ARG A 145 -5.11 6.62 -13.02
C ARG A 145 -3.87 6.47 -13.88
N THR A 146 -3.36 5.26 -14.05
CA THR A 146 -2.24 5.00 -14.95
C THR A 146 -2.63 5.25 -16.41
N TYR A 147 -3.78 4.73 -16.87
CA TYR A 147 -4.30 5.01 -18.22
C TYR A 147 -4.53 6.51 -18.46
N HIS A 148 -5.08 7.23 -17.48
CA HIS A 148 -5.30 8.67 -17.57
C HIS A 148 -3.99 9.40 -17.85
N LEU A 149 -2.93 9.14 -17.07
CA LEU A 149 -1.63 9.77 -17.22
C LEU A 149 -0.90 9.34 -18.50
N ARG A 150 -1.10 8.10 -18.97
CA ARG A 150 -0.54 7.60 -20.24
C ARG A 150 -1.23 8.20 -21.47
N GLY A 151 -2.50 8.62 -21.34
CA GLY A 151 -3.29 9.21 -22.43
C GLY A 151 -4.44 8.32 -22.95
N ASP A 152 -4.66 7.15 -22.36
CA ASP A 152 -5.70 6.21 -22.78
C ASP A 152 -7.03 6.49 -22.09
N TRP A 153 -7.64 7.61 -22.44
CA TRP A 153 -8.77 8.17 -21.69
C TRP A 153 -10.01 7.26 -21.66
N ASN A 154 -10.27 6.50 -22.73
CA ASN A 154 -11.37 5.54 -22.75
C ASN A 154 -11.18 4.41 -21.73
N CYS A 155 -9.95 3.87 -21.65
CA CYS A 155 -9.59 2.86 -20.66
C CYS A 155 -9.67 3.43 -19.24
N ALA A 156 -9.19 4.67 -19.05
CA ALA A 156 -9.26 5.38 -17.77
C ALA A 156 -10.70 5.54 -17.28
N ILE A 157 -11.61 6.04 -18.13
CA ILE A 157 -13.04 6.22 -17.79
C ILE A 157 -13.68 4.88 -17.42
N SER A 158 -13.42 3.82 -18.20
CA SER A 158 -13.97 2.49 -17.93
C SER A 158 -13.55 1.97 -16.55
N ASP A 159 -12.27 2.08 -16.23
CA ASP A 159 -11.75 1.59 -14.95
C ASP A 159 -12.19 2.47 -13.77
N TYR A 160 -12.26 3.79 -13.92
CA TYR A 160 -12.83 4.67 -12.90
C TYR A 160 -14.29 4.32 -12.59
N GLN A 161 -15.10 4.06 -13.62
CA GLN A 161 -16.49 3.64 -13.41
C GLN A 161 -16.59 2.30 -12.66
N LYS A 162 -15.74 1.33 -13.00
CA LYS A 162 -15.67 0.05 -12.27
C LYS A 162 -15.27 0.24 -10.81
N ALA A 163 -14.27 1.08 -10.53
CA ALA A 163 -13.86 1.41 -9.17
C ALA A 163 -15.00 2.05 -8.36
N LEU A 164 -15.65 3.08 -8.92
CA LEU A 164 -16.73 3.81 -8.26
C LEU A 164 -17.99 2.98 -8.00
N LYS A 165 -18.18 1.87 -8.71
CA LYS A 165 -19.28 0.92 -8.45
C LYS A 165 -19.19 0.31 -7.05
N TRP A 166 -17.98 0.06 -6.57
CA TRP A 166 -17.74 -0.70 -5.33
C TRP A 166 -17.12 0.13 -4.20
N LEU A 167 -16.45 1.23 -4.53
CA LEU A 167 -15.87 2.13 -3.52
C LEU A 167 -16.97 2.73 -2.62
N PRO A 168 -16.79 2.70 -1.28
CA PRO A 168 -17.81 3.15 -0.32
C PRO A 168 -18.11 4.64 -0.45
N LYS A 169 -19.40 5.01 -0.37
CA LYS A 169 -19.87 6.40 -0.55
C LYS A 169 -19.60 7.31 0.66
N SER A 170 -19.45 6.77 1.86
CA SER A 170 -19.37 7.53 3.13
C SER A 170 -17.96 7.52 3.74
N GLY A 171 -16.94 7.85 2.95
CA GLY A 171 -15.56 7.99 3.43
C GLY A 171 -15.24 9.41 3.91
N SER A 172 -14.14 9.57 4.65
CA SER A 172 -13.55 10.88 4.98
C SER A 172 -13.20 11.68 3.72
N SER A 173 -12.97 12.99 3.85
CA SER A 173 -12.62 13.95 2.77
C SER A 173 -11.28 13.70 2.05
N ASP A 174 -10.74 12.49 2.14
CA ASP A 174 -9.51 12.03 1.48
C ASP A 174 -9.69 10.60 0.95
N SER A 175 -10.93 10.16 0.80
CA SER A 175 -11.25 8.80 0.39
C SER A 175 -10.73 8.51 -1.03
N LEU A 176 -10.37 7.25 -1.29
CA LEU A 176 -10.01 6.81 -2.64
C LEU A 176 -11.16 7.09 -3.65
N ARG A 177 -12.41 7.02 -3.19
CA ARG A 177 -13.58 7.38 -3.98
C ARG A 177 -13.51 8.82 -4.49
N GLU A 178 -13.27 9.77 -3.58
CA GLU A 178 -13.18 11.19 -3.91
C GLU A 178 -12.04 11.47 -4.89
N LYS A 179 -10.89 10.81 -4.71
CA LYS A 179 -9.77 10.90 -5.68
C LYS A 179 -10.20 10.44 -7.08
N VAL A 180 -10.90 9.31 -7.18
CA VAL A 180 -11.39 8.79 -8.45
C VAL A 180 -12.46 9.70 -9.06
N GLU A 181 -13.37 10.25 -8.25
CA GLU A 181 -14.39 11.22 -8.68
C GLU A 181 -13.74 12.50 -9.21
N ASN A 182 -12.68 12.99 -8.57
CA ASN A 182 -11.91 14.14 -9.06
C ASN A 182 -11.22 13.81 -10.39
N TRP A 183 -10.50 12.68 -10.47
CA TRP A 183 -9.79 12.29 -11.70
C TRP A 183 -10.72 12.09 -12.90
N ILE A 184 -11.89 11.46 -12.71
CA ILE A 184 -12.84 11.27 -13.81
C ILE A 184 -13.49 12.61 -14.21
N ASN A 185 -13.76 13.51 -13.25
CA ASN A 185 -14.30 14.84 -13.57
C ASN A 185 -13.29 15.70 -14.32
N ASP A 186 -12.01 15.67 -13.94
CA ASP A 186 -10.93 16.37 -14.65
C ASP A 186 -10.85 15.92 -16.11
N LEU A 187 -10.94 14.60 -16.32
CA LEU A 187 -10.89 13.99 -17.66
C LEU A 187 -12.11 14.37 -18.52
N LEU A 188 -13.30 14.47 -17.91
CA LEU A 188 -14.55 14.79 -18.61
C LEU A 188 -14.78 16.30 -18.78
N LYS A 189 -14.03 17.16 -18.09
CA LYS A 189 -14.21 18.62 -18.11
C LYS A 189 -14.26 19.21 -19.53
N PRO A 190 -13.38 18.82 -20.49
CA PRO A 190 -13.44 19.35 -21.85
C PRO A 190 -14.69 18.96 -22.64
N LEU A 191 -15.39 17.89 -22.25
CA LEU A 191 -16.59 17.40 -22.95
C LEU A 191 -17.88 18.08 -22.47
N ARG A 192 -17.81 18.88 -21.40
CA ARG A 192 -18.94 19.58 -20.79
C ARG A 192 -18.95 21.09 -21.10
N ALA A 193 -17.92 21.60 -21.76
CA ALA A 193 -17.80 22.97 -22.23
C ALA A 193 -18.37 23.09 -23.64
#